data_AF-B9LS46-F1
#
_entry.id   AF-B9LS46-F1
#
_cell.length_a   1.000
_cell.length_b   1.000
_cell.length_c   1.000
_cell.angle_alpha   90.00
_cell.angle_beta   90.00
_cell.angle_gamma   90.00
#
_symmetry.space_group_name_H-M   'P 1'
#
loop_
_entity.id
_entity.type
_entity.pdbx_description
1 polymer ?
#
loop_
_entity_poly.entity_id
_entity_poly.type
_entity_poly.pdbx_seq_one_letter_code
_entity_poly.pdbx_strand_id
1 'polypeptide(L)'
;MTNSPTVRPTATFIPVTVVVPNMSCPRCDADVVAFAVPAAIRDHAPAAETAICTRCLRTFPAAEAGAVGAIEDAPDLSAIDPAFPAGEGGVALALACGHLESLALNRASIEALVEHAERSGADAFAFFERLDVPDAAFDLERRRSALLDMV
;
A
#
# COMPACT_ATOMS: atom_id res chain seq x y z
N MET A 1 -1.19 68.35 25.44
CA MET A 1 -1.17 67.37 26.55
C MET A 1 -2.59 66.83 26.63
N THR A 2 -2.95 65.61 26.26
CA THR A 2 -2.28 64.31 26.38
C THR A 2 -2.82 63.34 25.32
N ASN A 3 -1.91 62.54 24.75
CA ASN A 3 -2.12 61.56 23.69
C ASN A 3 -2.97 60.37 24.16
N SER A 4 -3.90 59.90 23.32
CA SER A 4 -4.58 58.61 23.47
C SER A 4 -3.71 57.48 22.86
N PRO A 5 -3.51 56.35 23.53
CA PRO A 5 -2.80 55.22 22.95
C PRO A 5 -3.75 54.33 22.14
N THR A 6 -3.52 54.26 20.83
CA THR A 6 -4.19 53.31 19.92
C THR A 6 -3.61 51.91 20.17
N VAL A 7 -4.38 51.05 20.84
CA VAL A 7 -4.04 49.63 20.99
C VAL A 7 -4.29 48.92 19.65
N ARG A 8 -3.23 48.39 19.04
CA ARG A 8 -3.33 47.52 17.85
C ARG A 8 -3.68 46.10 18.29
N PRO A 9 -4.58 45.38 17.59
CA PRO A 9 -4.79 43.96 17.83
C PRO A 9 -3.57 43.17 17.34
N THR A 10 -2.96 42.41 18.25
CA THR A 10 -1.92 41.42 17.94
C THR A 10 -2.57 40.26 17.19
N ALA A 11 -2.28 40.12 15.90
CA ALA A 11 -2.69 38.96 15.15
C ALA A 11 -1.95 37.72 15.67
N THR A 12 -2.66 36.83 16.36
CA THR A 12 -2.18 35.49 16.71
C THR A 12 -1.92 34.72 15.42
N PHE A 13 -0.64 34.59 15.06
CA PHE A 13 -0.19 33.62 14.07
C PHE A 13 -0.40 32.22 14.64
N ILE A 14 -1.48 31.56 14.23
CA ILE A 14 -1.59 30.11 14.36
C ILE A 14 -0.64 29.54 13.29
N PRO A 15 0.42 28.79 13.64
CA PRO A 15 1.18 28.09 12.64
C PRO A 15 0.23 27.06 12.00
N VAL A 16 -0.13 27.29 10.74
CA VAL A 16 -0.70 26.24 9.90
C VAL A 16 0.41 25.20 9.77
N THR A 17 0.32 24.13 10.55
CA THR A 17 1.18 22.96 10.36
C THR A 17 0.96 22.49 8.93
N VAL A 18 1.92 22.77 8.06
CA VAL A 18 2.02 22.08 6.77
C VAL A 18 2.29 20.63 7.14
N VAL A 19 1.25 19.79 7.12
CA VAL A 19 1.42 18.34 7.13
C VAL A 19 2.14 18.03 5.82
N VAL A 20 3.46 17.84 5.92
CA VAL A 20 4.21 17.22 4.84
C VAL A 20 3.57 15.84 4.65
N PRO A 21 3.13 15.44 3.44
CA PRO A 21 2.64 14.09 3.20
C PRO A 21 3.80 13.14 3.48
N ASN A 22 3.79 12.63 4.69
CA ASN A 22 4.59 11.51 5.09
C ASN A 22 4.03 10.32 4.30
N MET A 23 4.71 9.96 3.20
CA MET A 23 4.42 8.77 2.40
C MET A 23 4.80 7.51 3.18
N SER A 24 4.13 7.32 4.32
CA SER A 24 4.39 6.18 5.18
C SER A 24 3.12 5.45 5.56
N CYS A 25 3.36 4.23 6.01
CA CYS A 25 2.34 3.32 6.43
C CYS A 25 1.67 3.85 7.71
N PRO A 26 0.33 4.01 7.73
CA PRO A 26 -0.40 4.47 8.91
C PRO A 26 -0.40 3.48 10.08
N ARG A 27 0.32 2.34 9.96
CA ARG A 27 0.39 1.28 10.97
C ARG A 27 1.77 1.12 11.61
N CYS A 28 2.84 1.35 10.86
CA CYS A 28 4.21 1.11 11.33
C CYS A 28 5.21 2.21 10.91
N ASP A 29 4.72 3.29 10.30
CA ASP A 29 5.49 4.47 9.86
C ASP A 29 6.62 4.18 8.85
N ALA A 30 6.71 2.95 8.34
CA ALA A 30 7.64 2.59 7.26
C ALA A 30 7.17 3.13 5.91
N ASP A 31 8.08 3.22 4.95
CA ASP A 31 7.77 3.71 3.60
C ASP A 31 6.68 2.89 2.90
N VAL A 32 6.00 3.53 1.96
CA VAL A 32 5.01 2.89 1.09
C VAL A 32 5.35 3.06 -0.38
N VAL A 33 4.91 2.12 -1.19
CA VAL A 33 4.89 2.24 -2.65
C VAL A 33 3.43 2.41 -3.07
N ALA A 34 3.13 3.48 -3.80
CA ALA A 34 1.78 3.79 -4.27
C ALA A 34 1.63 3.56 -5.76
N PHE A 35 0.45 3.10 -6.17
CA PHE A 35 0.20 2.65 -7.53
C PHE A 35 -1.26 2.81 -7.94
N ALA A 36 -1.46 2.97 -9.25
CA ALA A 36 -2.78 2.91 -9.85
C ALA A 36 -3.22 1.45 -9.97
N VAL A 37 -4.44 1.13 -9.53
CA VAL A 37 -4.98 -0.22 -9.63
C VAL A 37 -5.64 -0.42 -11.01
N PRO A 38 -5.24 -1.46 -11.77
CA PRO A 38 -5.87 -1.81 -13.03
C PRO A 38 -7.38 -2.03 -12.88
N ALA A 39 -8.17 -1.50 -13.82
CA ALA A 39 -9.63 -1.52 -13.72
C ALA A 39 -10.21 -2.93 -13.50
N ALA A 40 -9.58 -3.96 -14.08
CA ALA A 40 -10.02 -5.35 -13.99
C ALA A 40 -9.94 -5.95 -12.57
N ILE A 41 -9.18 -5.35 -11.65
CA ILE A 41 -8.98 -5.86 -10.28
C ILE A 41 -9.32 -4.84 -9.19
N ARG A 42 -9.92 -3.70 -9.55
CA ARG A 42 -10.25 -2.62 -8.61
C ARG A 42 -11.20 -3.04 -7.50
N ASP A 43 -12.12 -3.96 -7.76
CA ASP A 43 -13.08 -4.46 -6.78
C ASP A 43 -12.39 -5.25 -5.64
N HIS A 44 -11.13 -5.65 -5.84
CA HIS A 44 -10.31 -6.33 -4.84
C HIS A 44 -9.31 -5.38 -4.15
N ALA A 45 -9.33 -4.08 -4.45
CA ALA A 45 -8.44 -3.10 -3.86
C ALA A 45 -9.16 -2.20 -2.83
N PRO A 46 -8.42 -1.63 -1.85
CA PRO A 46 -8.98 -0.64 -0.94
C PRO A 46 -9.51 0.61 -1.66
N ALA A 47 -8.84 1.02 -2.75
CA ALA A 47 -9.23 2.13 -3.61
C ALA A 47 -8.58 2.00 -5.00
N ALA A 48 -9.02 2.85 -5.95
CA ALA A 48 -8.43 2.90 -7.30
C ALA A 48 -6.95 3.32 -7.29
N GLU A 49 -6.54 4.10 -6.29
CA GLU A 49 -5.16 4.43 -5.98
C GLU A 49 -4.84 3.80 -4.63
N THR A 50 -3.90 2.86 -4.62
CA THR A 50 -3.57 2.07 -3.44
C THR A 50 -2.09 2.20 -3.13
N ALA A 51 -1.74 2.13 -1.85
CA ALA A 51 -0.37 2.04 -1.38
C ALA A 51 -0.15 0.74 -0.60
N ILE A 52 1.02 0.14 -0.76
CA ILE A 52 1.48 -1.02 0.02
C ILE A 52 2.67 -0.61 0.88
N CYS A 53 2.68 -1.08 2.13
CA CYS A 53 3.83 -0.88 3.01
C CYS A 53 4.99 -1.81 2.65
N THR A 54 6.21 -1.26 2.56
CA THR A 54 7.45 -2.02 2.29
C THR A 54 7.82 -2.98 3.42
N ARG A 55 7.25 -2.79 4.61
CA ARG A 55 7.60 -3.56 5.81
C ARG A 55 6.50 -4.52 6.27
N CYS A 56 5.27 -4.04 6.41
CA CYS A 56 4.19 -4.85 7.00
C CYS A 56 3.26 -5.52 5.97
N LEU A 57 3.48 -5.26 4.67
CA LEU A 57 2.72 -5.76 3.52
C LEU A 57 1.21 -5.42 3.48
N ARG A 58 0.73 -4.57 4.39
CA ARG A 58 -0.65 -4.08 4.33
C ARG A 58 -0.84 -3.07 3.21
N THR A 59 -2.03 -3.09 2.63
CA THR A 59 -2.48 -2.14 1.61
C THR A 59 -3.51 -1.16 2.18
N PHE A 60 -3.48 0.07 1.68
CA PHE A 60 -4.35 1.16 2.10
C PHE A 60 -4.71 2.02 0.88
N PRO A 61 -5.82 2.77 0.90
CA PRO A 61 -6.03 3.84 -0.06
C PRO A 61 -4.82 4.79 -0.05
N ALA A 62 -4.30 5.20 -1.20
CA ALA A 62 -3.11 6.04 -1.27
C ALA A 62 -3.27 7.37 -0.52
N ALA A 63 -4.51 7.90 -0.46
CA ALA A 63 -4.85 9.07 0.32
C ALA A 63 -4.62 8.91 1.82
N GLU A 64 -4.84 7.72 2.38
CA GLU A 64 -4.59 7.43 3.80
C GLU A 64 -3.10 7.37 4.12
N ALA A 65 -2.28 6.96 3.16
CA ALA A 65 -0.82 6.92 3.27
C ALA A 65 -0.15 8.22 2.80
N GLY A 66 -0.92 9.28 2.50
CA GLY A 66 -0.37 10.56 2.01
C GLY A 66 0.29 10.50 0.62
N ALA A 67 0.05 9.45 -0.17
CA ALA A 67 0.80 9.15 -1.40
C ALA A 67 0.09 9.54 -2.72
N VAL A 68 -0.98 10.35 -2.66
CA VAL A 68 -1.81 10.75 -3.83
C VAL A 68 -1.01 11.44 -4.94
N GLY A 69 0.10 12.11 -4.60
CA GLY A 69 0.95 12.80 -5.57
C GLY A 69 2.08 11.95 -6.18
N ALA A 70 2.21 10.69 -5.76
CA ALA A 70 3.28 9.77 -6.15
C ALA A 70 2.73 8.49 -6.80
N ILE A 71 1.54 8.56 -7.39
CA ILE A 71 0.94 7.43 -8.10
C ILE A 71 1.67 7.22 -9.42
N GLU A 72 2.26 6.05 -9.58
CA GLU A 72 2.94 5.64 -10.80
C GLU A 72 2.14 4.55 -11.53
N ASP A 73 2.14 4.61 -12.87
CA ASP A 73 1.56 3.55 -13.71
C ASP A 73 2.44 2.28 -13.68
N ALA A 74 3.72 2.43 -13.39
CA ALA A 74 4.71 1.36 -13.27
C ALA A 74 5.47 1.50 -11.95
N PRO A 75 4.85 1.14 -10.81
CA PRO A 75 5.45 1.32 -9.50
C PRO A 75 6.70 0.45 -9.31
N ASP A 76 7.70 1.00 -8.63
CA ASP A 76 8.88 0.23 -8.21
C ASP A 76 8.59 -0.63 -6.96
N LEU A 77 7.93 -1.76 -7.18
CA LEU A 77 7.63 -2.74 -6.11
C LEU A 77 8.88 -3.50 -5.63
N SER A 78 10.02 -3.40 -6.34
CA SER A 78 11.27 -4.01 -5.90
C SER A 78 11.83 -3.34 -4.63
N ALA A 79 11.36 -2.13 -4.31
CA ALA A 79 11.62 -1.45 -3.04
C ALA A 79 11.03 -2.17 -1.82
N ILE A 80 10.06 -3.06 -2.02
CA ILE A 80 9.49 -3.92 -0.97
C ILE A 80 10.33 -5.19 -0.84
N ASP A 81 10.46 -5.90 -1.97
CA ASP A 81 11.22 -7.13 -2.09
C ASP A 81 11.59 -7.34 -3.57
N PRO A 82 12.83 -7.72 -3.91
CA PRO A 82 13.26 -7.98 -5.29
C PRO A 82 12.48 -9.11 -5.97
N ALA A 83 11.68 -9.88 -5.23
CA ALA A 83 10.81 -10.90 -5.77
C ALA A 83 9.64 -10.33 -6.59
N PHE A 84 9.21 -9.09 -6.32
CA PHE A 84 8.08 -8.48 -7.00
C PHE A 84 8.31 -8.37 -8.52
N PRO A 85 7.37 -8.86 -9.34
CA PRO A 85 7.40 -8.60 -10.77
C PRO A 85 6.98 -7.16 -11.07
N ALA A 86 7.36 -6.67 -12.24
CA ALA A 86 6.94 -5.36 -12.73
C ALA A 86 5.53 -5.39 -13.35
N GLY A 87 4.94 -4.22 -13.58
CA GLY A 87 3.67 -4.06 -14.29
C GLY A 87 2.44 -4.54 -13.52
N GLU A 88 1.36 -4.84 -14.24
CA GLU A 88 0.06 -5.19 -13.63
C GLU A 88 0.12 -6.46 -12.79
N GLY A 89 0.95 -7.44 -13.16
CA GLY A 89 1.15 -8.66 -12.37
C GLY A 89 1.73 -8.36 -10.99
N GLY A 90 2.67 -7.42 -10.89
CA GLY A 90 3.21 -6.93 -9.63
C GLY A 90 2.15 -6.25 -8.77
N VAL A 91 1.34 -5.38 -9.37
CA VAL A 91 0.24 -4.69 -8.69
C VAL A 91 -0.78 -5.68 -8.12
N ALA A 92 -1.15 -6.70 -8.90
CA ALA A 92 -2.06 -7.75 -8.44
C ALA A 92 -1.50 -8.53 -7.25
N LEU A 93 -0.21 -8.89 -7.29
CA LEU A 93 0.45 -9.60 -6.18
C LEU A 93 0.63 -8.73 -4.93
N ALA A 94 0.86 -7.42 -5.09
CA ALA A 94 0.87 -6.47 -3.98
C ALA A 94 -0.50 -6.41 -3.28
N LEU A 95 -1.58 -6.34 -4.06
CA LEU A 95 -2.94 -6.41 -3.50
C LEU A 95 -3.20 -7.75 -2.81
N ALA A 96 -2.74 -8.87 -3.39
CA ALA A 96 -2.91 -10.19 -2.79
C ALA A 96 -2.22 -10.27 -1.42
N CYS A 97 -1.02 -9.70 -1.28
CA CYS A 97 -0.31 -9.60 0.00
C CYS A 97 -1.15 -8.89 1.08
N GLY A 98 -1.84 -7.80 0.73
CA GLY A 98 -2.72 -7.08 1.65
C GLY A 98 -3.91 -7.91 2.16
N HIS A 99 -4.34 -8.92 1.40
CA HIS A 99 -5.43 -9.82 1.78
C HIS A 99 -4.97 -11.01 2.63
N LEU A 100 -3.66 -11.31 2.67
CA LEU A 100 -3.11 -12.48 3.37
C LEU A 100 -3.28 -12.40 4.89
N GLU A 101 -3.50 -11.22 5.48
CA GLU A 101 -3.80 -11.09 6.92
C GLU A 101 -5.08 -11.86 7.31
N SER A 102 -6.03 -12.01 6.39
CA SER A 102 -7.24 -12.82 6.58
C SER A 102 -7.59 -13.64 5.32
N LEU A 103 -6.75 -14.63 5.03
CA LEU A 103 -6.88 -15.49 3.86
C LEU A 103 -8.25 -16.19 3.77
N ALA A 104 -8.82 -16.63 4.89
CA ALA A 104 -10.13 -17.28 4.90
C ALA A 104 -11.27 -16.33 4.47
N LEU A 105 -11.23 -15.07 4.90
CA LEU A 105 -12.25 -14.07 4.54
C LEU A 105 -12.05 -13.54 3.12
N ASN A 106 -10.81 -13.46 2.68
CA ASN A 106 -10.43 -12.82 1.42
C ASN A 106 -10.13 -13.82 0.29
N ARG A 107 -10.46 -15.11 0.48
CA ARG A 107 -10.16 -16.21 -0.46
C ARG A 107 -10.48 -15.85 -1.91
N ALA A 108 -11.71 -15.43 -2.19
CA ALA A 108 -12.16 -15.11 -3.55
C ALA A 108 -11.38 -13.94 -4.17
N SER A 109 -11.04 -12.92 -3.36
CA SER A 109 -10.20 -11.81 -3.82
C SER A 109 -8.77 -12.26 -4.11
N ILE A 110 -8.20 -13.13 -3.25
CA ILE A 110 -6.86 -13.67 -3.47
C ILE A 110 -6.82 -14.50 -4.76
N GLU A 111 -7.80 -15.38 -4.98
CA GLU A 111 -7.90 -16.20 -6.20
C GLU A 111 -8.00 -15.33 -7.46
N ALA A 112 -8.85 -14.31 -7.46
CA ALA A 112 -9.00 -13.39 -8.59
C ALA A 112 -7.72 -12.58 -8.88
N LEU A 113 -7.01 -12.15 -7.84
CA LEU A 113 -5.75 -11.42 -7.96
C LEU A 113 -4.63 -12.31 -8.47
N VAL A 114 -4.51 -13.55 -7.97
CA VAL A 114 -3.57 -14.55 -8.47
C VAL A 114 -3.84 -14.86 -9.94
N GLU A 115 -5.09 -15.12 -10.30
CA GLU A 115 -5.46 -15.39 -11.70
C GLU A 115 -5.11 -14.21 -12.62
N HIS A 116 -5.38 -12.98 -12.18
CA HIS A 116 -4.99 -11.80 -12.94
C HIS A 116 -3.47 -11.69 -13.07
N ALA A 117 -2.70 -11.93 -12.00
CA ALA A 117 -1.25 -11.88 -12.04
C ALA A 117 -0.66 -12.85 -13.08
N GLU A 118 -1.13 -14.10 -13.07
CA GLU A 118 -0.74 -15.14 -14.03
C GLU A 118 -1.07 -14.76 -15.47
N ARG A 119 -2.29 -14.25 -15.71
CA ARG A 119 -2.68 -13.75 -17.05
C ARG A 119 -1.86 -12.56 -17.50
N SER A 120 -1.34 -11.77 -16.57
CA SER A 120 -0.46 -10.63 -16.82
C SER A 120 1.03 -11.04 -16.89
N GLY A 121 1.34 -12.34 -16.83
CA GLY A 121 2.68 -12.90 -17.04
C GLY A 121 3.54 -13.02 -15.78
N ALA A 122 2.96 -12.84 -14.59
CA ALA A 122 3.64 -13.04 -13.32
C ALA A 122 3.31 -14.41 -12.73
N ASP A 123 4.33 -15.21 -12.41
CA ASP A 123 4.19 -16.47 -11.69
C ASP A 123 3.97 -16.19 -10.20
N ALA A 124 2.72 -16.33 -9.76
CA ALA A 124 2.29 -16.00 -8.41
C ALA A 124 2.89 -16.96 -7.38
N PHE A 125 3.04 -18.23 -7.74
CA PHE A 125 3.58 -19.26 -6.87
C PHE A 125 5.06 -19.03 -6.61
N ALA A 126 5.84 -18.88 -7.68
CA ALA A 126 7.26 -18.56 -7.57
C ALA A 126 7.49 -17.22 -6.85
N PHE A 127 6.59 -16.24 -7.04
CA PHE A 127 6.62 -15.00 -6.27
C PHE A 127 6.44 -15.28 -4.77
N PHE A 128 5.35 -15.94 -4.38
CA PHE A 128 5.06 -16.14 -2.96
C PHE A 128 6.14 -16.97 -2.28
N GLU A 129 6.69 -18.00 -2.94
CA GLU A 129 7.81 -18.81 -2.42
C GLU A 129 9.05 -17.98 -2.11
N ARG A 130 9.36 -16.97 -2.93
CA ARG A 130 10.56 -16.14 -2.82
C ARG A 130 10.40 -14.92 -1.92
N LEU A 131 9.18 -14.42 -1.77
CA LEU A 131 8.88 -13.21 -0.98
C LEU A 131 9.40 -13.35 0.46
N ASP A 132 10.27 -12.47 0.92
CA ASP A 132 10.84 -12.54 2.27
C ASP A 132 10.76 -11.19 2.97
N VAL A 133 9.64 -10.98 3.66
CA VAL A 133 9.39 -9.76 4.43
C VAL A 133 9.22 -10.13 5.90
N PRO A 134 10.31 -10.16 6.69
CA PRO A 134 10.31 -10.70 8.06
C PRO A 134 9.45 -9.89 9.04
N ASP A 135 9.16 -8.63 8.72
CA ASP A 135 8.34 -7.72 9.51
C ASP A 135 6.87 -7.65 9.04
N ALA A 136 6.42 -8.61 8.23
CA ALA A 136 5.03 -8.69 7.82
C ALA A 136 4.09 -8.67 9.04
N ALA A 137 2.94 -8.02 8.92
CA ALA A 137 1.97 -7.92 10.03
C ALA A 137 1.32 -9.28 10.41
N PHE A 138 1.60 -10.33 9.65
CA PHE A 138 1.08 -11.67 9.79
C PHE A 138 2.20 -12.68 9.54
N ASP A 139 1.98 -13.91 10.01
CA ASP A 139 2.90 -15.04 9.77
C ASP A 139 2.91 -15.40 8.28
N LEU A 140 3.84 -14.79 7.53
CA LEU A 140 3.92 -14.90 6.07
C LEU A 140 4.18 -16.35 5.63
N GLU A 141 5.06 -17.08 6.33
CA GLU A 141 5.36 -18.47 6.05
C GLU A 141 4.11 -19.34 6.18
N ARG A 142 3.37 -19.20 7.29
CA ARG A 142 2.12 -19.94 7.49
C ARG A 142 1.05 -19.58 6.44
N ARG A 143 0.95 -18.30 6.05
CA ARG A 143 -0.02 -17.86 5.03
C ARG A 143 0.33 -18.33 3.64
N ARG A 144 1.63 -18.38 3.31
CA ARG A 144 2.13 -18.99 2.07
C ARG A 144 1.72 -20.46 2.01
N SER A 145 2.02 -21.26 3.03
CA SER A 145 1.64 -22.68 3.04
C SER A 145 0.14 -22.86 2.84
N ALA A 146 -0.69 -22.07 3.52
CA ALA A 146 -2.14 -22.13 3.36
C ALA A 146 -2.61 -21.73 1.95
N LEU A 147 -1.93 -20.79 1.28
CA LEU A 147 -2.24 -20.41 -0.10
C LEU A 147 -1.87 -21.52 -1.08
N LEU A 148 -0.71 -22.15 -0.90
CA LEU A 148 -0.26 -23.27 -1.74
C LEU A 148 -1.17 -24.49 -1.63
N ASP A 149 -1.80 -24.72 -0.47
CA ASP A 149 -2.76 -25.81 -0.27
C ASP A 149 -4.15 -25.54 -0.90
N MET A 150 -4.45 -24.29 -1.31
CA MET A 150 -5.76 -23.91 -1.85
C MET A 150 -5.93 -24.20 -3.35
N VAL A 151 -4.83 -24.28 -4.09
CA VAL A 151 -4.82 -24.39 -5.57
C VAL A 151 -4.29 -25.75 -5.98
#